data_AF-A0A2V9UPE2-F1
#
_entry.id   AF-A0A2V9UPE2-F1
#
_cell.length_a   1.000
_cell.length_b   1.000
_cell.length_c   1.000
_cell.angle_alpha   90.00
_cell.angle_beta   90.00
_cell.angle_gamma   90.00
#
_symmetry.space_group_name_H-M   'P 1'
#
loop_
_entity.id
_entity.type
_entity.pdbx_description
1 polymer ?
#
loop_
_entity_poly.entity_id
_entity_poly.type
_entity_poly.pdbx_seq_one_letter_code
_entity_poly.pdbx_strand_id
1 'polypeptide(L)'
;MPQEISVSYQAIKSKVYRLVDALVVGEKSEAEVQESIRRWWDLIHPADRPIAQKYLLAVLGHSSAALEAIGDGLMSRTSNSDALIAVIPSRRLKLAERYVKETSMRATV
;
A
#
# COMPACT_ATOMS: atom_id res chain seq x y z
N MET A 1 23.77 -7.69 -18.52
CA MET A 1 22.45 -8.21 -18.93
C MET A 1 21.41 -7.58 -18.01
N PRO A 2 20.57 -6.63 -18.46
CA PRO A 2 19.45 -6.17 -17.63
C PRO A 2 18.46 -7.32 -17.46
N GLN A 3 18.12 -7.66 -16.22
CA GLN A 3 17.13 -8.71 -15.95
C GLN A 3 15.75 -8.16 -16.31
N GLU A 4 15.19 -8.59 -17.44
CA GLU A 4 13.81 -8.29 -17.79
C GLU A 4 12.86 -8.99 -16.81
N ILE A 5 12.03 -8.22 -16.12
CA ILE A 5 11.06 -8.76 -15.16
C ILE A 5 9.83 -9.20 -15.94
N SER A 6 9.57 -10.51 -15.99
CA SER A 6 8.29 -11.00 -16.51
C SER A 6 7.13 -10.48 -15.67
N VAL A 7 6.27 -9.65 -16.28
CA VAL A 7 5.12 -9.04 -15.61
C VAL A 7 4.00 -10.07 -15.49
N SER A 8 3.83 -10.63 -14.29
CA SER A 8 2.70 -11.48 -13.93
C SER A 8 2.04 -10.98 -12.66
N TYR A 9 0.75 -11.30 -12.48
CA TYR A 9 0.03 -11.00 -11.25
C TYR A 9 0.75 -11.56 -10.00
N GLN A 10 1.30 -12.77 -10.10
CA GLN A 10 2.03 -13.41 -9.00
C GLN A 10 3.34 -12.68 -8.68
N ALA A 11 4.08 -12.21 -9.69
CA ALA A 11 5.31 -11.44 -9.47
C ALA A 11 5.03 -10.13 -8.71
N ILE A 12 3.95 -9.44 -9.09
CA ILE A 12 3.51 -8.20 -8.43
C ILE A 12 3.07 -8.48 -7.00
N LYS A 13 2.22 -9.49 -6.80
CA LYS A 13 1.78 -9.93 -5.47
C LYS A 13 2.99 -10.22 -4.56
N SER A 14 3.95 -11.00 -5.05
CA SER A 14 5.18 -11.32 -4.32
C SER A 14 6.00 -10.07 -3.97
N LYS A 15 6.13 -9.11 -4.89
CA LYS A 15 6.84 -7.85 -4.64
C LYS A 15 6.14 -7.01 -3.56
N VAL A 16 4.81 -6.86 -3.64
CA VAL A 16 4.03 -6.09 -2.66
C VAL A 16 4.13 -6.72 -1.28
N TYR A 17 3.92 -8.03 -1.16
CA TYR A 17 3.91 -8.70 0.14
C TYR A 17 5.28 -8.66 0.83
N ARG A 18 6.37 -8.81 0.07
CA ARG A 18 7.73 -8.63 0.62
C ARG A 18 7.99 -7.21 1.11
N LEU A 19 7.43 -6.18 0.47
CA LEU A 19 7.58 -4.81 0.93
C LEU A 19 6.75 -4.52 2.18
N VAL A 20 5.55 -5.08 2.27
CA VAL A 20 4.71 -4.98 3.46
C VAL A 20 5.39 -5.67 4.63
N ASP A 21 5.87 -6.90 4.44
CA ASP A 21 6.58 -7.67 5.47
C ASP A 21 7.81 -6.93 6.00
N ALA A 22 8.68 -6.43 5.11
CA ALA A 22 9.85 -5.65 5.49
C ALA A 22 9.50 -4.36 6.27
N LEU A 23 8.38 -3.71 5.95
CA LEU A 23 7.91 -2.53 6.68
C LEU A 23 7.37 -2.90 8.07
N VAL A 24 6.57 -3.97 8.16
CA VAL A 24 5.95 -4.44 9.40
C VAL A 24 7.00 -4.92 10.41
N VAL A 25 8.03 -5.62 9.95
CA VAL A 25 9.14 -6.10 10.78
C VAL A 25 10.12 -4.96 11.13
N GLY A 26 9.99 -3.79 10.50
CA GLY A 26 10.87 -2.64 10.72
C GLY A 26 12.24 -2.77 10.02
N GLU A 27 12.41 -3.74 9.11
CA GLU A 27 13.61 -3.88 8.27
C GLU A 27 13.77 -2.69 7.32
N LYS A 28 12.65 -2.13 6.83
CA LYS A 28 12.62 -0.96 5.96
C LYS A 28 11.72 0.13 6.52
N SER A 29 12.16 1.37 6.39
CA SER A 29 11.34 2.56 6.57
C SER A 29 10.36 2.78 5.41
N GLU A 30 9.37 3.64 5.61
CA GLU A 30 8.43 4.03 4.55
C GLU A 30 9.14 4.61 3.32
N ALA A 31 10.20 5.40 3.54
CA ALA A 31 10.98 6.01 2.45
C ALA A 31 11.72 4.95 1.62
N GLU A 32 12.29 3.93 2.28
CA GLU A 32 12.98 2.83 1.60
C GLU A 32 12.02 1.93 0.82
N VAL A 33 10.80 1.72 1.34
CA VAL A 33 9.74 1.03 0.60
C VAL A 33 9.34 1.80 -0.66
N GLN A 34 9.13 3.11 -0.54
CA GLN A 34 8.81 3.98 -1.69
C GLN A 34 9.90 3.92 -2.76
N GLU A 35 11.16 4.00 -2.35
CA GLU A 35 12.28 3.96 -3.29
C GLU A 35 12.44 2.56 -3.92
N SER A 36 12.24 1.50 -3.14
CA SER A 36 12.29 0.11 -3.61
C SER A 36 11.20 -0.21 -4.64
N ILE A 37 10.01 0.39 -4.55
CA ILE A 37 8.97 0.22 -5.57
C ILE A 37 9.25 1.08 -6.82
N ARG A 38 9.77 2.32 -6.68
CA ARG A 38 10.17 3.16 -7.83
C ARG A 38 11.25 2.48 -8.68
N ARG A 39 12.35 2.05 -8.05
CA ARG A 39 13.44 1.34 -8.75
C ARG A 39 12.97 0.07 -9.43
N TRP A 40 12.07 -0.67 -8.77
CA TRP A 40 11.51 -1.89 -9.35
C TRP A 40 10.58 -1.59 -10.53
N TRP A 41 9.80 -0.51 -10.46
CA TRP A 41 8.95 -0.05 -11.56
C TRP A 41 9.76 0.36 -12.79
N ASP A 42 10.91 0.98 -12.60
CA ASP A 42 11.80 1.38 -13.70
C ASP A 42 12.39 0.19 -14.46
N LEU A 43 12.48 -0.99 -13.82
CA LEU A 43 12.91 -2.24 -14.47
C LEU A 43 11.81 -2.88 -15.34
N ILE A 44 10.55 -2.44 -15.22
CA ILE A 44 9.45 -2.95 -16.02
C ILE A 44 9.49 -2.29 -17.40
N HIS A 45 9.49 -3.13 -18.44
CA HIS A 45 9.47 -2.68 -19.82
C HIS A 45 8.25 -1.75 -20.07
N PRO A 46 8.42 -0.59 -20.73
CA PRO A 46 7.34 0.40 -20.88
C PRO A 46 6.04 -0.15 -21.46
N ALA A 47 6.12 -1.12 -22.38
CA ALA A 47 4.94 -1.76 -22.98
C ALA A 47 4.11 -2.59 -21.98
N ASP A 48 4.75 -3.12 -20.93
CA ASP A 48 4.09 -3.96 -19.92
C ASP A 48 3.58 -3.15 -18.72
N ARG A 49 3.91 -1.85 -18.64
CA ARG A 49 3.48 -0.98 -17.53
C ARG A 49 1.97 -0.91 -17.35
N PRO A 50 1.13 -0.84 -18.41
CA PRO A 50 -0.32 -0.80 -18.22
C PRO A 50 -0.87 -2.05 -17.51
N ILE A 51 -0.38 -3.24 -17.88
CA ILE A 51 -0.79 -4.49 -17.25
C ILE A 51 -0.20 -4.64 -15.84
N ALA A 52 1.05 -4.20 -15.64
CA ALA A 52 1.67 -4.15 -14.32
C ALA A 52 0.91 -3.23 -13.36
N GLN A 53 0.51 -2.04 -13.82
CA GLN A 53 -0.25 -1.08 -13.03
C GLN A 53 -1.59 -1.66 -12.61
N LYS A 54 -2.32 -2.28 -13.56
CA LYS A 54 -3.60 -2.94 -13.29
C LYS A 54 -3.46 -3.98 -12.17
N TYR A 55 -2.47 -4.86 -12.28
CA TYR A 55 -2.23 -5.89 -11.27
C TYR A 55 -1.77 -5.30 -9.93
N LEU A 56 -0.93 -4.26 -9.94
CA LEU A 56 -0.48 -3.59 -8.71
C LEU A 56 -1.66 -2.97 -7.95
N LEU A 57 -2.52 -2.23 -8.65
CA LEU A 57 -3.73 -1.64 -8.06
C LEU A 57 -4.67 -2.72 -7.52
N ALA A 58 -4.87 -3.82 -8.25
CA ALA A 58 -5.69 -4.94 -7.79
C ALA A 58 -5.13 -5.58 -6.51
N VAL A 59 -3.83 -5.86 -6.44
CA VAL A 59 -3.19 -6.44 -5.25
C VAL A 59 -3.30 -5.48 -4.06
N LEU A 60 -3.03 -4.19 -4.26
CA LEU A 60 -3.14 -3.19 -3.19
C LEU A 60 -4.58 -3.07 -2.67
N GLY A 61 -5.56 -3.03 -3.57
CA GLY A 61 -6.98 -3.00 -3.21
C GLY A 61 -7.40 -4.22 -2.39
N HIS A 62 -7.06 -5.43 -2.85
CA HIS A 62 -7.35 -6.66 -2.10
C HIS A 62 -6.63 -6.71 -0.75
N SER A 63 -5.40 -6.20 -0.67
CA SER A 63 -4.63 -6.15 0.58
C SER A 63 -5.27 -5.20 1.59
N SER A 64 -5.74 -4.02 1.16
CA SER A 64 -6.46 -3.07 2.03
C SER A 64 -7.74 -3.70 2.57
N ALA A 65 -8.56 -4.28 1.68
CA ALA A 65 -9.80 -4.94 2.08
C ALA A 65 -9.57 -6.11 3.06
N ALA A 66 -8.49 -6.87 2.88
CA ALA A 66 -8.11 -7.93 3.80
C ALA A 66 -7.72 -7.39 5.19
N LEU A 67 -6.93 -6.30 5.25
CA LEU A 67 -6.56 -5.65 6.51
C LEU A 67 -7.77 -5.08 7.25
N GLU A 68 -8.71 -4.46 6.52
CA GLU A 68 -9.98 -3.97 7.06
C GLU A 68 -10.82 -5.12 7.61
N ALA A 69 -11.02 -6.19 6.84
CA ALA A 69 -11.79 -7.36 7.28
C ALA A 69 -11.19 -8.03 8.53
N ILE A 70 -9.86 -8.05 8.67
CA ILE A 70 -9.17 -8.54 9.89
C ILE A 70 -9.49 -7.62 11.07
N GLY A 71 -9.40 -6.29 10.88
CA GLY A 71 -9.74 -5.29 11.89
C GLY A 71 -11.20 -5.41 12.35
N ASP A 72 -12.13 -5.46 11.41
CA ASP A 72 -13.56 -5.59 11.66
C ASP A 72 -13.90 -6.89 12.40
N GLY A 73 -13.31 -8.01 11.96
CA GLY A 73 -13.47 -9.31 12.62
C GLY A 73 -12.96 -9.32 14.06
N LEU A 74 -11.87 -8.60 14.35
CA LEU A 74 -11.37 -8.41 15.70
C LEU A 74 -12.30 -7.51 16.53
N MET A 75 -12.68 -6.35 16.00
CA MET A 75 -13.55 -5.38 16.70
C MET A 75 -14.92 -5.97 17.03
N SER A 76 -15.50 -6.76 16.12
CA SER A 76 -16.74 -7.50 16.36
C SER A 76 -16.65 -8.41 17.59
N ARG A 77 -15.52 -9.10 17.78
CA ARG A 77 -15.28 -9.96 18.96
C ARG A 77 -14.92 -9.18 20.22
N THR A 78 -14.25 -8.03 20.10
CA THR A 78 -13.77 -7.23 21.24
C THR A 78 -14.75 -6.14 21.67
N SER A 79 -16.06 -6.31 21.41
CA SER A 79 -17.13 -5.36 21.78
C SER A 79 -17.30 -5.11 23.30
N ASN A 80 -16.30 -5.44 24.12
CA ASN A 80 -16.15 -4.99 25.51
C ASN A 80 -14.66 -4.68 25.80
N SER A 81 -14.38 -3.42 26.17
CA SER A 81 -13.14 -2.84 26.72
C SER A 81 -12.16 -2.15 25.75
N ASP A 82 -12.35 -0.83 25.59
CA ASP A 82 -11.42 0.30 25.86
C ASP A 82 -9.90 0.25 25.53
N ALA A 83 -9.32 -0.84 25.03
CA ALA A 83 -7.86 -1.00 25.05
C ALA A 83 -7.12 -0.67 23.74
N LEU A 84 -7.79 -0.53 22.58
CA LEU A 84 -7.11 -0.58 21.27
C LEU A 84 -6.81 0.77 20.61
N ILE A 85 -7.26 1.90 21.19
CA ILE A 85 -7.04 3.24 20.62
C ILE A 85 -5.56 3.68 20.70
N ALA A 86 -4.72 2.98 21.49
CA ALA A 86 -3.35 3.41 21.77
C ALA A 86 -2.28 3.03 20.71
N VAL A 87 -2.54 2.09 19.79
CA VAL A 87 -1.47 1.46 18.98
C VAL A 87 -1.44 1.90 17.51
N ILE A 88 -2.46 2.59 16.99
CA ILE A 88 -2.43 3.08 15.60
C ILE A 88 -1.63 4.40 15.57
N PRO A 89 -0.44 4.46 14.93
CA PRO A 89 0.27 5.71 14.80
C PRO A 89 -0.59 6.65 13.94
N SER A 90 -1.07 7.73 14.55
CA SER A 90 -2.04 8.69 14.02
C SER A 90 -1.51 9.56 12.85
N ARG A 91 -0.58 9.05 12.04
CA ARG A 91 0.04 9.79 10.92
C ARG A 91 -0.67 9.65 9.58
N ARG A 92 -1.53 8.63 9.38
CA ARG A 92 -2.16 8.40 8.06
C ARG A 92 -3.47 9.16 7.84
N LEU A 93 -4.21 9.53 8.89
CA LEU A 93 -5.44 10.33 8.73
C LEU A 93 -5.16 11.75 8.18
N LYS A 94 -4.03 12.36 8.57
CA LYS A 94 -3.68 13.74 8.18
C LYS A 94 -3.28 13.90 6.71
N LEU A 95 -2.88 12.83 6.03
CA LEU A 95 -2.49 12.89 4.61
C LEU A 95 -3.70 12.79 3.67
N ALA A 96 -4.70 11.99 4.03
CA ALA A 96 -5.98 11.94 3.32
C ALA A 96 -6.74 13.28 3.45
N GLU A 97 -6.75 13.88 4.65
CA GLU A 97 -7.33 15.22 4.87
C GLU A 97 -6.63 16.32 4.07
N ARG A 98 -5.29 16.26 3.92
CA ARG A 98 -4.55 17.23 3.10
C ARG A 98 -4.87 17.07 1.61
N TYR A 99 -5.00 15.85 1.11
CA TYR A 99 -5.31 15.61 -0.30
C TYR A 99 -6.73 16.08 -0.67
N VAL A 100 -7.70 15.89 0.23
CA VAL A 100 -9.08 16.39 0.06
C VAL A 100 -9.14 17.92 0.16
N LYS A 101 -8.33 18.53 1.04
CA LYS A 101 -8.27 19.99 1.16
C LYS A 101 -7.62 20.66 -0.06
N GLU A 102 -6.61 20.01 -0.66
CA GLU A 102 -5.92 20.52 -1.84
C GLU A 102 -6.76 20.42 -3.13
N THR A 103 -7.55 19.35 -3.28
CA THR A 103 -8.50 19.23 -4.40
C THR A 103 -9.69 20.18 -4.28
N SER A 104 -10.16 20.46 -3.06
CA SER A 104 -11.26 21.42 -2.83
C SER A 104 -10.85 22.88 -3.10
N MET A 105 -9.57 23.25 -2.93
CA MET A 105 -9.10 24.61 -3.24
C MET A 105 -8.87 24.85 -4.74
N ARG A 106 -8.71 23.77 -5.52
CA ARG A 106 -8.49 23.87 -6.98
C ARG A 106 -9.78 23.90 -7.79
N ALA A 107 -10.93 23.63 -7.16
CA ALA A 107 -12.25 23.64 -7.78
C ALA A 107 -12.99 25.00 -7.65
N THR A 108 -12.39 26.00 -6.98
CA THR A 108 -12.97 27.34 -6.79
C THR A 108 -12.17 28.46 -7.47
N VAL A 109 -11.51 28.18 -8.59
CA VAL A 109 -10.91 29.20 -9.47
C VAL A 109 -11.45 29.05 -10.88
#